data_AF-A0A2E0QYM3-F1
#
_entry.id   AF-A0A2E0QYM3-F1
#
_cell.length_a   1.000
_cell.length_b   1.000
_cell.length_c   1.000
_cell.angle_alpha   90.00
_cell.angle_beta   90.00
_cell.angle_gamma   90.00
#
_symmetry.space_group_name_H-M   'P 1'
#
loop_
_entity.id
_entity.type
_entity.pdbx_description
1 polymer ?
#
loop_
_entity_poly.entity_id
_entity_poly.type
_entity_poly.pdbx_seq_one_letter_code
_entity_poly.pdbx_strand_id
1 'polypeptide(L)'
;MSVESAATSKSRWGMVEWVVILAIILILTLLLVPVPHRLPPNGEKVQAQNTAYNLKNAISSYYTEYRRYPVSAKDVDALLHSDHELMDVLLGSDQSGSSDGLNPRKIAFYIGKSAKPMENGRFRKGVTLDGYGAGELWDPWGNHYRILLDSDLDNGVDNPDYSAELTRLPESILVWSAGPDGDFDTWEDNPTTWQ
;
A
#
# COMPACT_ATOMS: atom_id res chain seq x y z
N MET A 1 -80.43 9.89 -17.85
CA MET A 1 -79.12 9.21 -17.94
C MET A 1 -78.40 9.80 -19.14
N SER A 2 -77.50 10.76 -18.92
CA SER A 2 -76.67 11.33 -19.98
C SER A 2 -75.22 11.12 -19.57
N VAL A 3 -74.51 10.34 -20.37
CA VAL A 3 -73.10 9.98 -20.16
C VAL A 3 -72.27 11.06 -20.83
N GLU A 4 -71.54 11.85 -20.04
CA GLU A 4 -70.64 12.87 -20.52
C GLU A 4 -69.32 12.20 -20.94
N SER A 5 -68.99 12.25 -22.23
CA SER A 5 -67.78 11.67 -22.80
C SER A 5 -66.61 12.63 -22.60
N ALA A 6 -65.66 12.27 -21.73
CA ALA A 6 -64.41 13.00 -21.54
C ALA A 6 -63.43 12.69 -22.69
N ALA A 7 -63.14 13.69 -23.52
CA ALA A 7 -62.15 13.59 -24.57
C ALA A 7 -60.72 13.66 -23.99
N THR A 8 -59.92 12.61 -24.19
CA THR A 8 -58.50 12.60 -23.83
C THR A 8 -57.68 13.27 -24.93
N SER A 9 -57.12 14.44 -24.62
CA SER A 9 -56.19 15.18 -25.50
C SER A 9 -54.86 14.43 -25.61
N LYS A 10 -54.61 13.81 -26.76
CA LYS A 10 -53.32 13.21 -27.12
C LYS A 10 -52.36 14.33 -27.55
N SER A 11 -51.35 14.65 -26.74
CA SER A 11 -50.36 15.68 -27.07
C SER A 11 -49.59 15.28 -28.33
N ARG A 12 -49.66 16.11 -29.38
CA ARG A 12 -48.83 15.99 -30.58
C ARG A 12 -47.47 16.59 -30.27
N TRP A 13 -46.54 15.77 -29.82
CA TRP A 13 -45.16 16.20 -29.59
C TRP A 13 -44.49 16.65 -30.89
N GLY A 14 -43.82 17.79 -30.84
CA GLY A 14 -43.15 18.41 -31.98
C GLY A 14 -41.79 17.78 -32.26
N MET A 15 -41.35 17.78 -33.52
CA MET A 15 -40.02 17.30 -33.92
C MET A 15 -38.89 18.00 -33.16
N VAL A 16 -39.06 19.27 -32.80
CA VAL A 16 -38.06 20.06 -32.08
C VAL A 16 -37.80 19.51 -30.67
N GLU A 17 -38.83 19.00 -30.00
CA GLU A 17 -38.73 18.50 -28.63
C GLU A 17 -37.87 17.22 -28.58
N TRP A 18 -38.03 16.33 -29.57
CA TRP A 18 -37.18 15.14 -29.70
C TRP A 18 -35.72 15.47 -30.01
N VAL A 19 -35.47 16.53 -30.79
CA VAL A 19 -34.09 16.98 -31.08
C VAL A 19 -33.42 17.52 -29.81
N VAL A 20 -34.14 18.28 -28.99
CA VAL A 20 -33.62 18.80 -27.72
C VAL A 20 -33.35 17.67 -26.73
N ILE A 21 -34.25 16.69 -26.62
CA ILE A 21 -34.07 15.54 -25.73
C ILE A 21 -32.83 14.72 -26.13
N LEU A 22 -32.66 14.43 -27.42
CA LEU A 22 -31.50 13.67 -27.90
C LEU A 22 -30.18 14.44 -27.71
N ALA A 23 -30.19 15.76 -27.87
CA ALA A 23 -29.03 16.61 -27.61
C ALA A 23 -28.63 16.57 -26.12
N ILE A 24 -29.61 16.64 -25.21
CA ILE A 24 -29.38 16.55 -23.76
C ILE A 24 -28.84 15.16 -23.36
N ILE A 25 -29.39 14.09 -23.94
CA ILE A 25 -28.92 12.72 -23.66
C ILE A 25 -27.46 12.56 -24.07
N LEU A 26 -27.06 13.06 -25.26
CA LEU A 26 -25.68 13.01 -25.72
C LEU A 26 -24.71 13.74 -24.77
N ILE A 27 -25.09 14.93 -24.31
CA ILE A 27 -24.28 15.71 -23.36
C ILE A 27 -24.18 14.97 -22.01
N LEU A 28 -25.27 14.39 -21.52
CA LEU A 28 -25.27 13.62 -20.27
C LEU A 28 -24.44 12.34 -20.37
N THR A 29 -24.49 11.64 -21.51
CA THR A 29 -23.67 10.43 -21.71
C THR A 29 -22.17 10.73 -21.76
N LEU A 30 -21.76 11.92 -22.19
CA LEU A 30 -20.35 12.34 -22.18
C LEU A 30 -19.84 12.60 -20.75
N LEU A 31 -20.71 13.07 -19.85
CA LEU A 31 -20.36 13.31 -18.45
C LEU A 31 -20.33 12.03 -17.62
N LEU A 32 -21.00 10.97 -18.08
CA LEU A 32 -21.12 9.69 -17.40
C LEU A 32 -20.08 8.66 -17.86
N VAL A 33 -18.91 9.07 -18.34
CA VAL A 33 -17.81 8.11 -18.59
C VAL A 33 -17.26 7.69 -17.22
N PRO A 34 -17.52 6.45 -16.73
CA PRO A 34 -16.92 6.00 -15.49
C PRO A 34 -15.40 5.98 -15.66
N VAL A 35 -14.66 6.66 -14.77
CA VAL A 35 -13.22 6.46 -14.67
C VAL A 35 -13.01 5.03 -14.16
N PRO A 36 -12.39 4.12 -14.93
CA PRO A 36 -12.12 2.78 -14.44
C PRO A 36 -11.14 2.90 -13.27
N HIS A 37 -11.64 2.74 -12.04
CA HIS A 37 -10.79 2.47 -10.90
C HIS A 37 -10.27 1.06 -11.13
N ARG A 38 -9.00 0.94 -11.53
CA ARG A 38 -8.37 -0.36 -11.74
C ARG A 38 -8.24 -1.03 -10.38
N LEU A 39 -9.26 -1.81 -9.99
CA LEU A 39 -9.13 -2.74 -8.88
C LEU A 39 -7.98 -3.69 -9.24
N PRO A 40 -6.89 -3.68 -8.46
CA PRO A 40 -5.78 -4.56 -8.75
C PRO A 40 -6.26 -6.00 -8.59
N PRO A 41 -5.80 -6.91 -9.46
CA PRO A 41 -6.19 -8.30 -9.36
C PRO A 41 -5.80 -8.83 -7.97
N ASN A 42 -6.63 -9.67 -7.36
CA ASN A 42 -6.40 -10.24 -6.01
C ASN A 42 -4.97 -10.78 -5.80
N GLY A 43 -4.30 -11.21 -6.87
CA GLY A 43 -2.89 -11.62 -6.83
C GLY A 43 -1.91 -10.54 -6.41
N GLU A 44 -2.19 -9.25 -6.61
CA GLU A 44 -1.34 -8.15 -6.13
C GLU A 44 -1.44 -7.99 -4.62
N LYS A 45 -2.65 -8.02 -4.05
CA LYS A 45 -2.83 -8.03 -2.57
C LYS A 45 -2.12 -9.22 -1.93
N VAL A 46 -2.31 -10.42 -2.49
CA VAL A 46 -1.62 -11.62 -2.00
C VAL A 46 -0.10 -11.50 -2.14
N GLN A 47 0.39 -10.95 -3.26
CA GLN A 47 1.82 -10.69 -3.44
C GLN A 47 2.35 -9.69 -2.41
N ALA A 48 1.61 -8.60 -2.17
CA ALA A 48 1.98 -7.57 -1.22
C ALA A 48 2.08 -8.13 0.19
N GLN A 49 1.08 -8.91 0.61
CA GLN A 49 1.04 -9.55 1.92
C GLN A 49 2.19 -10.55 2.11
N ASN A 50 2.45 -11.42 1.12
CA ASN A 50 3.60 -12.33 1.16
C ASN A 50 4.93 -11.58 1.27
N THR A 51 5.05 -10.46 0.57
CA THR A 51 6.26 -9.61 0.60
C THR A 51 6.42 -8.94 1.97
N ALA A 52 5.32 -8.48 2.59
CA ALA A 52 5.31 -7.93 3.94
C ALA A 52 5.75 -8.98 4.99
N TYR A 53 5.25 -10.21 4.90
CA TYR A 53 5.71 -11.31 5.77
C TYR A 53 7.18 -11.67 5.55
N ASN A 54 7.65 -11.67 4.30
CA ASN A 54 9.07 -11.88 4.02
C ASN A 54 9.94 -10.78 4.64
N LEU A 55 9.48 -9.52 4.61
CA LEU A 55 10.17 -8.40 5.26
C LEU A 55 10.17 -8.55 6.78
N LYS A 56 9.03 -8.88 7.39
CA LYS A 56 8.92 -9.20 8.83
C LYS A 56 9.89 -10.32 9.24
N ASN A 57 9.98 -11.38 8.45
CA ASN A 57 10.90 -12.50 8.70
C ASN A 57 12.38 -12.09 8.57
N ALA A 58 12.72 -11.20 7.63
CA ALA A 58 14.07 -10.67 7.49
C ALA A 58 14.48 -9.83 8.72
N ILE A 59 13.58 -8.94 9.19
CA ILE A 59 13.79 -8.15 10.41
C ILE A 59 13.93 -9.05 11.63
N SER A 60 13.07 -10.07 11.76
CA SER A 60 13.16 -11.06 12.84
C SER A 60 14.47 -11.85 12.82
N SER A 61 14.96 -12.20 11.63
CA SER A 61 16.27 -12.87 11.46
C SER A 61 17.43 -11.95 11.85
N TYR A 62 17.37 -10.67 11.46
CA TYR A 62 18.32 -9.64 11.89
C TYR A 62 18.33 -9.49 13.41
N TYR A 63 17.16 -9.43 14.04
CA TYR A 63 17.03 -9.33 15.50
C TYR A 63 17.60 -10.56 16.21
N THR A 64 17.41 -11.75 15.65
CA THR A 64 17.99 -12.98 16.20
C THR A 64 19.52 -12.96 16.16
N GLU A 65 20.09 -12.44 15.08
CA GLU A 65 21.53 -12.32 14.88
C GLU A 65 22.17 -11.25 15.78
N TYR A 66 21.61 -10.04 15.81
CA TYR A 66 22.23 -8.89 16.46
C TYR A 66 21.62 -8.50 17.81
N ARG A 67 20.52 -9.13 18.22
CA ARG A 67 19.77 -8.81 19.46
C ARG A 67 19.33 -7.36 19.56
N ARG A 68 19.08 -6.73 18.41
CA ARG A 68 18.56 -5.38 18.27
C ARG A 68 17.85 -5.24 16.93
N TYR A 69 17.02 -4.21 16.78
CA TYR A 69 16.38 -3.90 15.50
C TYR A 69 17.33 -3.18 14.53
N PRO A 70 17.06 -3.25 13.22
CA PRO A 70 17.84 -2.56 12.17
C PRO A 70 17.53 -1.06 12.13
N VAL A 71 17.59 -0.40 13.28
CA VAL A 71 17.36 1.03 13.47
C VAL A 71 18.34 1.56 14.51
N SER A 72 18.71 2.82 14.41
CA SER A 72 19.44 3.49 15.49
C SER A 72 18.59 3.52 16.76
N ALA A 73 19.21 3.42 17.93
CA ALA A 73 18.48 3.27 19.20
C ALA A 73 17.40 4.36 19.37
N LYS A 74 16.17 3.94 19.65
CA LYS A 74 15.01 4.78 19.92
C LYS A 74 14.39 4.31 21.23
N ASP A 75 14.05 5.26 22.11
CA ASP A 75 13.40 4.98 23.40
C ASP A 75 11.88 4.74 23.27
N VAL A 76 11.37 4.67 22.04
CA VAL A 76 9.96 4.52 21.68
C VAL A 76 9.85 3.70 20.40
N ASP A 77 8.66 3.14 20.15
CA ASP A 77 8.32 2.45 18.90
C ASP A 77 8.80 3.19 17.64
N ALA A 78 9.43 2.43 16.75
CA ALA A 78 10.04 2.97 15.55
C ALA A 78 9.16 2.71 14.32
N LEU A 79 8.60 3.78 13.76
CA LEU A 79 8.03 3.77 12.41
C LEU A 79 9.14 3.94 11.38
N LEU A 80 9.26 2.98 10.47
CA LEU A 80 10.23 2.93 9.37
C LEU A 80 9.51 2.67 8.05
N HIS A 81 10.23 2.86 6.96
CA HIS A 81 9.78 2.53 5.61
C HIS A 81 10.74 1.52 4.97
N SER A 82 10.26 0.80 3.96
CA SER A 82 11.11 -0.10 3.17
C SER A 82 11.92 0.65 2.09
N ASP A 83 12.49 1.79 2.48
CA ASP A 83 13.41 2.63 1.72
C ASP A 83 14.87 2.26 2.04
N HIS A 84 15.82 3.08 1.57
CA HIS A 84 17.24 2.88 1.79
C HIS A 84 17.65 2.80 3.27
N GLU A 85 16.97 3.48 4.20
CA GLU A 85 17.36 3.47 5.63
C GLU A 85 17.32 2.06 6.21
N LEU A 86 16.23 1.33 5.93
CA LEU A 86 16.04 -0.04 6.41
C LEU A 86 16.62 -1.06 5.44
N MET A 87 16.37 -0.90 4.14
CA MET A 87 16.67 -1.93 3.17
C MET A 87 18.17 -2.07 2.91
N ASP A 88 18.96 -1.00 2.98
CA ASP A 88 20.42 -1.13 2.83
C ASP A 88 21.00 -1.99 3.96
N VAL A 89 20.47 -1.87 5.17
CA VAL A 89 20.84 -2.71 6.32
C VAL A 89 20.43 -4.17 6.06
N LEU A 90 19.19 -4.41 5.62
CA LEU A 90 18.69 -5.77 5.38
C LEU A 90 19.30 -6.45 4.14
N LEU A 91 19.80 -5.68 3.18
CA LEU A 91 20.52 -6.15 2.00
C LEU A 91 22.02 -6.34 2.28
N GLY A 92 22.53 -5.88 3.43
CA GLY A 92 23.94 -5.98 3.82
C GLY A 92 24.86 -5.01 3.08
N SER A 93 24.28 -3.91 2.58
CA SER A 93 24.93 -2.87 1.79
C SER A 93 24.97 -1.52 2.49
N ASP A 94 24.58 -1.46 3.77
CA ASP A 94 24.67 -0.24 4.56
C ASP A 94 26.08 0.34 4.46
N GLN A 95 26.20 1.54 3.90
CA GLN A 95 27.48 2.25 3.74
C GLN A 95 27.94 2.85 5.06
N SER A 96 27.99 2.00 6.07
CA SER A 96 28.86 2.14 7.20
C SER A 96 30.21 1.54 6.80
N GLY A 97 30.98 2.28 5.99
CA GLY A 97 32.38 1.95 5.66
C GLY A 97 33.34 2.00 6.87
N SER A 98 32.80 1.93 8.09
CA SER A 98 33.47 1.90 9.37
C SER A 98 32.84 0.76 10.17
N SER A 99 33.52 0.19 11.15
CA SER A 99 33.05 -0.87 12.06
C SER A 99 31.72 -0.63 12.80
N ASP A 100 31.01 0.46 12.49
CA ASP A 100 29.88 1.02 13.23
C ASP A 100 28.53 0.86 12.50
N GLY A 101 28.49 0.02 11.46
CA GLY A 101 27.27 -0.30 10.72
C GLY A 101 26.16 -0.91 11.53
N LEU A 102 24.95 -0.80 10.98
CA LEU A 102 23.84 -1.55 11.55
C LEU A 102 24.03 -3.04 11.29
N ASN A 103 24.53 -3.40 10.10
CA ASN A 103 24.84 -4.78 9.71
C ASN A 103 26.35 -5.01 9.47
N PRO A 104 27.18 -5.03 10.54
CA PRO A 104 28.65 -5.10 10.41
C PRO A 104 29.14 -6.40 9.75
N ARG A 105 28.36 -7.49 9.79
CA ARG A 105 28.69 -8.75 9.12
C ARG A 105 28.26 -8.80 7.65
N LYS A 106 27.58 -7.75 7.15
CA LYS A 106 27.07 -7.64 5.77
C LYS A 106 26.23 -8.85 5.34
N ILE A 107 25.40 -9.34 6.26
CA ILE A 107 24.51 -10.48 5.99
C ILE A 107 23.28 -9.98 5.24
N ALA A 108 23.00 -10.53 4.06
CA ALA A 108 21.74 -10.25 3.37
C ALA A 108 20.58 -11.00 4.06
N PHE A 109 19.85 -10.31 4.93
CA PHE A 109 18.67 -10.85 5.60
C PHE A 109 17.43 -10.87 4.70
N TYR A 110 17.36 -9.94 3.74
CA TYR A 110 16.29 -9.88 2.77
C TYR A 110 16.78 -10.25 1.37
N ILE A 111 16.02 -11.11 0.68
CA ILE A 111 16.24 -11.45 -0.72
C ILE A 111 14.91 -11.36 -1.45
N GLY A 112 14.85 -10.47 -2.44
CA GLY A 112 13.66 -10.22 -3.23
C GLY A 112 13.91 -10.37 -4.73
N LYS A 113 12.81 -10.44 -5.49
CA LYS A 113 12.87 -10.28 -6.95
C LYS A 113 13.17 -8.83 -7.30
N SER A 114 13.81 -8.59 -8.44
CA SER A 114 14.01 -7.24 -8.95
C SER A 114 12.67 -6.53 -9.17
N ALA A 115 12.60 -5.27 -8.75
CA ALA A 115 11.44 -4.42 -8.96
C ALA A 115 11.22 -4.17 -10.45
N LYS A 116 9.96 -3.96 -10.82
CA LYS A 116 9.54 -3.61 -12.19
C LYS A 116 9.41 -2.09 -12.29
N PRO A 117 9.92 -1.47 -13.37
CA PRO A 117 9.75 -0.04 -13.57
C PRO A 117 8.27 0.32 -13.76
N MET A 118 7.94 1.54 -13.35
CA MET A 118 6.64 2.19 -13.49
C MET A 118 6.83 3.57 -14.11
N GLU A 119 5.72 4.29 -14.38
CA GLU A 119 5.78 5.66 -14.86
C GLU A 119 6.44 6.60 -13.83
N ASN A 120 7.00 7.71 -14.32
CA ASN A 120 7.63 8.75 -13.50
C ASN A 120 8.83 8.29 -12.66
N GLY A 121 9.54 7.24 -13.09
CA GLY A 121 10.74 6.76 -12.42
C GLY A 121 10.48 5.98 -11.12
N ARG A 122 9.22 5.64 -10.83
CA ARG A 122 8.88 4.75 -9.72
C ARG A 122 9.07 3.29 -10.09
N PHE A 123 9.07 2.44 -9.08
CA PHE A 123 9.15 0.99 -9.23
C PHE A 123 8.01 0.29 -8.48
N ARG A 124 7.84 -1.00 -8.73
CA ARG A 124 6.85 -1.84 -8.05
C ARG A 124 7.26 -3.29 -8.00
N LYS A 125 6.65 -4.07 -7.10
CA LYS A 125 6.72 -5.54 -7.06
C LYS A 125 8.14 -6.09 -6.88
N GLY A 126 8.94 -5.51 -5.98
CA GLY A 126 10.25 -6.06 -5.67
C GLY A 126 11.26 -5.03 -5.20
N VAL A 127 12.52 -5.44 -5.21
CA VAL A 127 13.67 -4.67 -4.73
C VAL A 127 14.37 -3.99 -5.90
N THR A 128 14.60 -2.69 -5.77
CA THR A 128 15.56 -1.95 -6.61
C THR A 128 16.95 -2.14 -6.04
N LEU A 129 17.97 -2.22 -6.89
CA LEU A 129 19.36 -2.33 -6.45
C LEU A 129 20.20 -1.35 -7.25
N ASP A 130 21.05 -0.61 -6.56
CA ASP A 130 22.06 0.25 -7.16
C ASP A 130 23.37 -0.52 -7.43
N GLY A 131 24.40 0.19 -7.91
CA GLY A 131 25.71 -0.40 -8.22
C GLY A 131 26.49 -0.92 -7.00
N TYR A 132 26.05 -0.58 -5.78
CA TYR A 132 26.67 -0.96 -4.52
C TYR A 132 25.85 -2.02 -3.76
N GLY A 133 24.70 -2.44 -4.30
CA GLY A 133 23.78 -3.38 -3.67
C GLY A 133 22.84 -2.74 -2.64
N ALA A 134 22.84 -1.42 -2.52
CA ALA A 134 21.86 -0.64 -1.78
C ALA A 134 20.56 -0.56 -2.59
N GLY A 135 19.42 -0.38 -1.93
CA GLY A 135 18.16 -0.56 -2.62
C GLY A 135 16.93 -0.33 -1.78
N GLU A 136 15.79 -0.24 -2.46
CA GLU A 136 14.49 -0.03 -1.83
C GLU A 136 13.53 -1.14 -2.24
N LEU A 137 12.64 -1.52 -1.33
CA LEU A 137 11.57 -2.48 -1.59
C LEU A 137 10.28 -1.74 -1.91
N TRP A 138 9.64 -2.14 -3.01
CA TRP A 138 8.43 -1.55 -3.55
C TRP A 138 7.28 -2.54 -3.57
N ASP A 139 6.13 -2.12 -3.08
CA ASP A 139 4.88 -2.87 -3.15
C ASP A 139 4.34 -2.93 -4.60
N PRO A 140 3.23 -3.64 -4.86
CA PRO A 140 2.65 -3.75 -6.20
C PRO A 140 2.15 -2.46 -6.84
N TRP A 141 1.87 -1.43 -6.03
CA TRP A 141 1.22 -0.18 -6.41
C TRP A 141 2.20 0.99 -6.49
N GLY A 142 3.45 0.76 -6.07
CA GLY A 142 4.54 1.70 -6.15
C GLY A 142 4.71 2.55 -4.90
N ASN A 143 4.34 2.00 -3.74
CA ASN A 143 4.64 2.56 -2.43
C ASN A 143 5.69 1.69 -1.70
N HIS A 144 6.34 2.28 -0.70
CA HIS A 144 7.12 1.51 0.27
C HIS A 144 6.21 0.90 1.32
N TYR A 145 6.63 -0.22 1.90
CA TYR A 145 5.98 -0.75 3.09
C TYR A 145 6.26 0.16 4.29
N ARG A 146 5.30 0.29 5.20
CA ARG A 146 5.51 0.82 6.54
C ARG A 146 5.80 -0.32 7.50
N ILE A 147 6.69 -0.05 8.44
CA ILE A 147 7.15 -1.00 9.45
C ILE A 147 7.05 -0.32 10.80
N LEU A 148 6.40 -0.96 11.77
CA LEU A 148 6.39 -0.52 13.16
C LEU A 148 7.11 -1.57 14.01
N LEU A 149 8.11 -1.13 14.77
CA LEU A 149 8.94 -1.98 15.61
C LEU A 149 8.78 -1.60 17.07
N ASP A 150 8.50 -2.60 17.91
CA ASP A 150 8.54 -2.55 19.38
C ASP A 150 9.98 -2.29 19.85
N SER A 151 10.40 -1.03 19.80
CA SER A 151 11.80 -0.64 19.98
C SER A 151 12.12 -0.35 21.45
N ASP A 152 11.11 -0.09 22.27
CA ASP A 152 11.21 0.03 23.73
C ASP A 152 11.04 -1.31 24.46
N LEU A 153 10.73 -2.39 23.74
CA LEU A 153 10.70 -3.78 24.20
C LEU A 153 9.66 -4.04 25.29
N ASP A 154 8.54 -3.34 25.22
CA ASP A 154 7.44 -3.49 26.17
C ASP A 154 6.44 -4.60 25.78
N ASN A 155 6.76 -5.36 24.72
CA ASN A 155 6.05 -6.54 24.20
C ASN A 155 4.75 -6.22 23.45
N GLY A 156 4.67 -5.04 22.85
CA GLY A 156 3.62 -4.75 21.90
C GLY A 156 3.81 -3.40 21.25
N VAL A 157 3.02 -3.14 20.22
CA VAL A 157 2.98 -1.83 19.59
C VAL A 157 1.55 -1.35 19.48
N ASP A 158 1.39 -0.03 19.40
CA ASP A 158 0.07 0.56 19.14
C ASP A 158 -0.42 0.13 17.75
N ASN A 159 -1.72 -0.19 17.67
CA ASN A 159 -2.33 -0.58 16.41
C ASN A 159 -2.39 0.65 15.49
N PRO A 160 -1.76 0.61 14.30
CA PRO A 160 -1.86 1.71 13.35
C PRO A 160 -3.30 1.94 12.85
N ASP A 161 -4.15 0.90 12.89
CA ASP A 161 -5.58 1.02 12.64
C ASP A 161 -6.30 1.54 13.88
N TYR A 162 -6.42 2.87 13.96
CA TYR A 162 -7.15 3.56 15.03
C TYR A 162 -8.67 3.25 15.05
N SER A 163 -9.20 2.59 14.01
CA SER A 163 -10.60 2.15 13.96
C SER A 163 -10.81 0.74 14.53
N ALA A 164 -9.73 -0.01 14.75
CA ALA A 164 -9.78 -1.36 15.29
C ALA A 164 -10.16 -1.40 16.78
N GLU A 165 -10.82 -2.48 17.21
CA GLU A 165 -11.19 -2.69 18.61
C GLU A 165 -9.97 -2.87 19.52
N LEU A 166 -8.93 -3.53 19.02
CA LEU A 166 -7.65 -3.71 19.72
C LEU A 166 -6.73 -2.53 19.39
N THR A 167 -6.59 -1.60 20.33
CA THR A 167 -5.73 -0.42 20.19
C THR A 167 -4.24 -0.74 20.33
N ARG A 168 -3.91 -1.92 20.87
CA ARG A 168 -2.54 -2.38 21.08
C ARG A 168 -2.41 -3.84 20.70
N LEU A 169 -1.35 -4.18 19.98
CA LEU A 169 -1.11 -5.50 19.42
C LEU A 169 0.06 -6.17 20.15
N PRO A 170 -0.07 -7.45 20.56
CA PRO A 170 1.00 -8.21 21.20
C PRO A 170 2.01 -8.73 20.16
N GLU A 171 2.47 -7.84 19.29
CA GLU A 171 3.36 -8.12 18.17
C GLU A 171 4.54 -7.14 18.22
N SER A 172 5.76 -7.63 18.04
CA SER A 172 6.94 -6.77 18.08
C SER A 172 7.33 -6.19 16.72
N ILE A 173 6.80 -6.75 15.62
CA ILE A 173 7.06 -6.31 14.25
C ILE A 173 5.76 -6.32 13.46
N LEU A 174 5.35 -5.13 13.01
CA LEU A 174 4.24 -4.94 12.08
C LEU A 174 4.77 -4.46 10.74
N VAL A 175 4.25 -4.99 9.64
CA VAL A 175 4.55 -4.53 8.29
C VAL A 175 3.25 -4.41 7.50
N TRP A 176 3.06 -3.29 6.80
CA TRP A 176 1.90 -3.09 5.93
C TRP A 176 2.22 -2.26 4.70
N SER A 177 1.34 -2.35 3.70
CA SER A 177 1.37 -1.54 2.48
C SER A 177 0.11 -0.68 2.42
N ALA A 178 0.21 0.47 1.76
CA ALA A 178 -0.87 1.40 1.45
C ALA A 178 -1.87 0.89 0.40
N GLY A 179 -1.74 -0.37 -0.02
CA GLY A 179 -2.75 -0.99 -0.84
C GLY A 179 -2.93 -0.36 -2.22
N PRO A 180 -3.99 -0.79 -2.93
CA PRO A 180 -4.43 -0.25 -4.21
C PRO A 180 -4.65 1.27 -4.26
N ASP A 181 -5.24 1.84 -3.19
CA ASP A 181 -5.62 3.25 -3.15
C ASP A 181 -4.43 4.18 -2.84
N GLY A 182 -3.34 3.62 -2.30
CA GLY A 182 -2.14 4.34 -1.94
C GLY A 182 -2.27 5.16 -0.66
N ASP A 183 -3.29 4.88 0.15
CA ASP A 183 -3.53 5.53 1.43
C ASP A 183 -3.22 4.58 2.59
N PHE A 184 -2.38 5.03 3.52
CA PHE A 184 -1.99 4.21 4.68
C PHE A 184 -2.99 4.30 5.82
N ASP A 185 -3.94 5.23 5.75
CA ASP A 185 -4.91 5.51 6.80
C ASP A 185 -6.28 4.90 6.47
N THR A 186 -6.42 4.26 5.30
CA THR A 186 -7.57 3.43 4.90
C THR A 186 -7.24 1.94 5.13
N TRP A 187 -8.10 1.23 5.86
CA TRP A 187 -7.78 -0.16 6.30
C TRP A 187 -8.52 -1.26 5.54
N GLU A 188 -9.39 -0.88 4.59
CA GLU A 188 -10.21 -1.85 3.83
C GLU A 188 -9.37 -2.69 2.85
N ASP A 189 -8.31 -2.13 2.29
CA ASP A 189 -7.51 -2.74 1.25
C ASP A 189 -6.02 -2.90 1.57
N ASN A 190 -5.56 -2.34 2.69
CA ASN A 190 -4.18 -2.40 3.16
C ASN A 190 -3.77 -3.81 3.59
N PRO A 191 -2.81 -4.45 2.87
CA PRO A 191 -2.27 -5.73 3.29
C PRO A 191 -1.40 -5.55 4.55
N THR A 192 -1.73 -6.26 5.62
CA THR A 192 -1.04 -6.22 6.92
C THR A 192 -0.46 -7.59 7.30
N THR A 193 0.40 -7.63 8.32
CA THR A 193 0.98 -8.87 8.87
C THR A 193 0.36 -9.33 10.20
N TRP A 194 -0.70 -8.67 10.69
CA TRP A 194 -1.27 -8.89 12.02
C TRP A 194 -2.80 -9.03 12.05
N GLN A 195 -3.46 -9.01 10.89
CA GLN A 195 -4.88 -9.33 10.75
C GLN A 195 -5.10 -10.85 10.62
#